data_AF-A0A672M5H2-F1
#
_entry.id   AF-A0A672M5H2-F1
#
_cell.length_a   1.000
_cell.length_b   1.000
_cell.length_c   1.000
_cell.angle_alpha   90.00
_cell.angle_beta   90.00
_cell.angle_gamma   90.00
#
_symmetry.space_group_name_H-M   'P 1'
#
loop_
_entity.id
_entity.type
_entity.pdbx_description
1 polymer ?
#
loop_
_entity_poly.entity_id
_entity_poly.type
_entity_poly.pdbx_seq_one_letter_code
_entity_poly.pdbx_strand_id
1 'polypeptide(L)'
;MHPCDWPSHCCASVSQTQSSTGPIVWSLRWCVSSTDKATHPTNRQEDWEYIIGFCDQINKELEGPQIAVRLLVHKIHSQEWEALQALTVLEACMKNCGRRFHNEIARYRFLNELIKVVSPKYMGDSVSDKVKNKIIEMLYSWTVVFPNEAKIADAYQTLKRQGLVMSDPELTVDKTLIPSPPTRPKNPVFDNEDMGKLLAELLRSKNPEDLQEANRLIKNMVKEDEARVQKMTKRSNTLEEVNNNVKLLSEMLSHYDRNRSSDADHELIKELYERCDKLRRTAFKLATEAEDNDSSLGDILKANDDLSRVISSYKRIVEGQADDGEGEDLRPAASEGDPIPRPRPSPCCHLLLADCSRPLSPCWTMNSCLSVINLF
;
A
#
# COMPACT_ATOMS: atom_id res chain seq x y z
N MET A 1 -13.35 -55.12 -12.28
CA MET A 1 -13.01 -54.63 -13.63
C MET A 1 -14.28 -54.18 -14.33
N HIS A 2 -14.56 -52.89 -14.26
CA HIS A 2 -14.96 -51.99 -15.36
C HIS A 2 -15.68 -50.75 -14.78
N PRO A 3 -15.45 -49.57 -15.37
CA PRO A 3 -15.80 -48.27 -14.81
C PRO A 3 -17.19 -47.83 -15.28
N CYS A 4 -17.91 -47.07 -14.45
CA CYS A 4 -19.13 -46.41 -14.85
C CYS A 4 -18.79 -45.04 -15.46
N ASP A 5 -19.00 -44.94 -16.76
CA ASP A 5 -19.00 -43.71 -17.55
C ASP A 5 -19.99 -42.69 -17.00
N TRP A 6 -19.55 -41.44 -16.86
CA TRP A 6 -20.44 -40.28 -16.68
C TRP A 6 -20.83 -39.73 -18.05
N PRO A 7 -22.10 -39.35 -18.29
CA PRO A 7 -22.53 -38.88 -19.61
C PRO A 7 -22.00 -37.48 -19.94
N SER A 8 -21.28 -37.39 -21.06
CA SER A 8 -20.77 -36.16 -21.70
C SER A 8 -21.88 -35.30 -22.35
N HIS A 9 -22.98 -35.05 -21.64
CA HIS A 9 -24.07 -34.19 -22.13
C HIS A 9 -24.53 -33.20 -21.05
N CYS A 10 -23.73 -32.16 -20.83
CA CYS A 10 -24.21 -30.85 -20.32
C CYS A 10 -23.21 -29.74 -20.71
N CYS A 11 -22.62 -29.82 -21.90
CA CYS A 11 -21.71 -28.82 -22.44
C CYS A 11 -22.09 -28.47 -23.89
N ALA A 12 -23.33 -28.03 -24.10
CA ALA A 12 -23.73 -27.29 -25.31
C ALA A 12 -25.16 -26.78 -25.14
N SER A 13 -25.35 -25.49 -25.45
CA SER A 13 -26.61 -24.75 -25.60
C SER A 13 -27.03 -23.85 -24.43
N VAL A 14 -26.23 -22.81 -24.20
CA VAL A 14 -26.78 -21.49 -23.87
C VAL A 14 -26.24 -20.49 -24.89
N SER A 15 -26.67 -20.67 -26.13
CA SER A 15 -26.55 -19.67 -27.19
C SER A 15 -27.96 -19.29 -27.61
N GLN A 16 -28.26 -18.00 -27.48
CA GLN A 16 -29.41 -17.29 -28.04
C GLN A 16 -30.80 -17.64 -27.47
N THR A 17 -31.11 -17.06 -26.31
CA THR A 17 -32.42 -16.46 -26.09
C THR A 17 -32.23 -15.03 -25.58
N GLN A 18 -32.43 -14.05 -26.47
CA GLN A 18 -32.62 -12.65 -26.10
C GLN A 18 -33.99 -12.51 -25.44
N SER A 19 -34.03 -12.21 -24.15
CA SER A 19 -34.96 -11.26 -23.51
C SER A 19 -34.94 -11.45 -21.98
N SER A 20 -34.74 -10.34 -21.25
CA SER A 20 -34.82 -10.20 -19.79
C SER A 20 -33.72 -10.87 -18.93
N THR A 21 -32.49 -10.33 -18.94
CA THR A 21 -31.48 -10.66 -17.92
C THR A 21 -31.35 -9.53 -16.92
N GLY A 22 -31.91 -9.71 -15.72
CA GLY A 22 -31.77 -8.77 -14.62
C GLY A 22 -30.32 -8.70 -14.09
N PRO A 23 -30.00 -7.68 -13.26
CA PRO A 23 -28.65 -7.44 -12.72
C PRO A 23 -28.02 -8.64 -11.99
N ILE A 24 -28.84 -9.51 -11.40
CA ILE A 24 -28.40 -10.72 -10.68
C ILE A 24 -27.71 -11.73 -11.61
N VAL A 25 -28.17 -11.88 -12.85
CA VAL A 25 -27.62 -12.85 -13.83
C VAL A 25 -26.25 -12.38 -14.33
N TRP A 26 -26.08 -11.07 -14.51
CA TRP A 26 -24.80 -10.45 -14.87
C TRP A 26 -23.77 -10.60 -13.76
N SER A 27 -24.19 -10.42 -12.52
CA SER A 27 -23.33 -10.52 -11.35
C SER A 27 -22.84 -11.96 -11.10
N LEU A 28 -23.74 -12.95 -11.23
CA LEU A 28 -23.37 -14.37 -11.12
C LEU A 28 -22.36 -14.77 -12.21
N ARG A 29 -22.59 -14.34 -13.46
CA ARG A 29 -21.70 -14.61 -14.59
C ARG A 29 -20.33 -13.96 -14.41
N TRP A 30 -20.29 -12.76 -13.81
CA TRP A 30 -19.04 -12.08 -13.50
C TRP A 30 -18.27 -12.80 -12.39
N CYS A 31 -18.93 -13.20 -11.28
CA CYS A 31 -18.29 -13.95 -10.20
C CYS A 31 -17.67 -15.26 -10.68
N VAL A 32 -18.36 -16.00 -11.55
CA VAL A 32 -17.83 -17.22 -12.18
C VAL A 32 -16.58 -16.90 -13.01
N SER A 33 -16.69 -15.93 -13.92
CA SER A 33 -15.59 -15.50 -14.79
C SER A 33 -14.35 -15.04 -14.00
N SER A 34 -14.55 -14.22 -12.96
CA SER A 34 -13.45 -13.70 -12.14
C SER A 34 -12.79 -14.80 -11.30
N THR A 35 -13.58 -15.75 -10.77
CA THR A 35 -13.02 -16.92 -10.07
C THR A 35 -12.19 -17.77 -11.04
N ASP A 36 -12.72 -18.07 -12.23
CA ASP A 36 -12.03 -18.88 -13.24
C ASP A 36 -10.70 -18.25 -13.69
N LYS A 37 -10.66 -16.92 -13.83
CA LYS A 37 -9.44 -16.19 -14.16
C LYS A 37 -8.44 -16.18 -13.01
N ALA A 38 -8.90 -15.93 -11.78
CA ALA A 38 -8.05 -15.92 -10.59
C ALA A 38 -7.44 -17.30 -10.27
N THR A 39 -8.11 -18.39 -10.66
CA THR A 39 -7.65 -19.76 -10.39
C THR A 39 -7.25 -20.53 -11.65
N HIS A 40 -6.94 -19.85 -12.76
CA HIS A 40 -6.69 -20.54 -14.03
C HIS A 40 -5.43 -21.45 -13.94
N PRO A 41 -5.46 -22.70 -14.46
CA PRO A 41 -4.33 -23.63 -14.39
C PRO A 41 -3.03 -23.15 -15.05
N THR A 42 -3.13 -22.20 -15.99
CA THR A 42 -1.98 -21.67 -16.74
C THR A 42 -1.35 -20.44 -16.09
N ASN A 43 -1.91 -19.94 -14.99
CA ASN A 43 -1.36 -18.80 -14.27
C ASN A 43 0.03 -19.16 -13.75
N ARG A 44 1.03 -18.30 -14.05
CA ARG A 44 2.41 -18.50 -13.56
C ARG A 44 2.59 -18.00 -12.12
N GLN A 45 1.72 -17.09 -11.70
CA GLN A 45 1.71 -16.46 -10.38
C GLN A 45 0.28 -16.04 -10.05
N GLU A 46 0.06 -15.67 -8.79
CA GLU A 46 -1.24 -15.17 -8.30
C GLU A 46 -1.60 -13.85 -9.00
N ASP A 47 -2.81 -13.77 -9.55
CA ASP A 47 -3.32 -12.57 -10.21
C ASP A 47 -4.13 -11.73 -9.20
N TRP A 48 -3.42 -10.86 -8.49
CA TRP A 48 -3.98 -10.04 -7.43
C TRP A 48 -5.05 -9.06 -7.91
N GLU A 49 -5.04 -8.66 -9.19
CA GLU A 49 -6.08 -7.81 -9.75
C GLU A 49 -7.43 -8.54 -9.77
N TYR A 50 -7.46 -9.79 -10.26
CA TYR A 50 -8.68 -10.60 -10.23
C TYR A 50 -9.08 -11.04 -8.83
N ILE A 51 -8.12 -11.29 -7.93
CA ILE A 51 -8.40 -11.67 -6.54
C ILE A 51 -9.09 -10.52 -5.79
N ILE A 52 -8.56 -9.30 -5.88
CA ILE A 52 -9.17 -8.13 -5.24
C ILE A 52 -10.50 -7.78 -5.91
N GLY A 53 -10.58 -7.83 -7.23
CA GLY A 53 -11.84 -7.64 -7.96
C GLY A 53 -12.92 -8.63 -7.50
N PHE A 54 -12.56 -9.89 -7.26
CA PHE A 54 -13.49 -10.89 -6.74
C PHE A 54 -13.99 -10.54 -5.33
N CYS A 55 -13.09 -10.09 -4.43
CA CYS A 55 -13.46 -9.61 -3.09
C CYS A 55 -14.42 -8.42 -3.14
N ASP A 56 -14.16 -7.44 -4.01
CA ASP A 56 -15.01 -6.26 -4.19
C ASP A 56 -16.41 -6.65 -4.66
N GLN A 57 -16.51 -7.61 -5.58
CA GLN A 57 -17.79 -8.07 -6.08
C GLN A 57 -18.61 -8.81 -5.01
N ILE A 58 -17.96 -9.64 -4.20
CA ILE A 58 -18.62 -10.29 -3.05
C ILE A 58 -19.27 -9.26 -2.13
N ASN A 59 -18.58 -8.14 -1.89
CA ASN A 59 -19.04 -7.09 -1.00
C ASN A 59 -20.19 -6.26 -1.60
N LYS A 60 -20.20 -6.05 -2.92
CA LYS A 60 -21.26 -5.32 -3.64
C LYS A 60 -22.59 -6.07 -3.69
N GLU A 61 -22.56 -7.39 -3.65
CA GLU A 61 -23.74 -8.23 -3.86
C GLU A 61 -24.36 -8.77 -2.57
N LEU A 62 -25.69 -8.85 -2.52
CA LEU A 62 -26.41 -9.39 -1.36
C LEU A 62 -26.18 -10.91 -1.21
N GLU A 63 -26.14 -11.64 -2.32
CA GLU A 63 -25.89 -13.09 -2.35
C GLU A 63 -24.42 -13.45 -2.64
N GLY A 64 -23.56 -12.43 -2.75
CA GLY A 64 -22.13 -12.56 -3.08
C GLY A 64 -21.41 -13.62 -2.23
N PRO A 65 -21.52 -13.57 -0.89
CA PRO A 65 -20.88 -14.56 -0.01
C PRO A 65 -21.30 -16.01 -0.30
N GLN A 66 -22.60 -16.28 -0.47
CA GLN A 66 -23.09 -17.64 -0.70
C GLN A 66 -22.64 -18.18 -2.06
N ILE A 67 -22.62 -17.32 -3.08
CA ILE A 67 -22.15 -17.66 -4.42
C ILE A 67 -20.65 -17.96 -4.38
N ALA A 68 -19.85 -17.06 -3.80
CA ALA A 68 -18.41 -17.18 -3.76
C ALA A 68 -17.95 -18.44 -3.03
N VAL A 69 -18.55 -18.76 -1.89
CA VAL A 69 -18.22 -19.98 -1.14
C VAL A 69 -18.46 -21.24 -1.99
N ARG A 70 -19.56 -21.30 -2.75
CA ARG A 70 -19.83 -22.44 -3.65
C ARG A 70 -18.77 -22.57 -4.75
N LEU A 71 -18.38 -21.46 -5.36
CA LEU A 71 -17.37 -21.44 -6.43
C LEU A 71 -15.98 -21.84 -5.88
N LEU A 72 -15.59 -21.30 -4.73
CA LEU A 72 -14.32 -21.60 -4.09
C LEU A 72 -14.22 -23.08 -3.71
N VAL A 73 -15.26 -23.69 -3.14
CA VAL A 73 -15.27 -25.13 -2.83
C VAL A 73 -15.00 -25.96 -4.09
N HIS A 74 -15.69 -25.65 -5.19
CA HIS A 74 -15.49 -26.35 -6.45
C HIS A 74 -14.03 -26.28 -6.93
N LYS A 75 -13.42 -25.09 -6.84
CA LYS A 75 -12.01 -24.88 -7.22
C LYS A 75 -11.02 -25.53 -6.26
N ILE A 76 -11.30 -25.56 -4.96
CA ILE A 76 -10.45 -26.24 -3.95
C ILE A 76 -10.41 -27.75 -4.21
N HIS A 77 -11.47 -28.33 -4.79
CA HIS A 77 -11.52 -29.75 -5.16
C HIS A 77 -10.86 -30.06 -6.52
N SER A 78 -10.28 -29.05 -7.19
CA SER A 78 -9.65 -29.21 -8.50
C SER A 78 -8.18 -29.63 -8.40
N GLN A 79 -7.44 -29.59 -9.52
CA GLN A 79 -6.01 -29.93 -9.57
C GLN A 79 -5.15 -29.06 -8.64
N GLU A 80 -3.99 -29.56 -8.18
CA GLU A 80 -3.14 -28.95 -7.14
C GLU A 80 -2.98 -27.43 -7.29
N TRP A 81 -2.60 -26.95 -8.47
CA TRP A 81 -2.34 -25.52 -8.67
C TRP A 81 -3.60 -24.65 -8.65
N GLU A 82 -4.72 -25.18 -9.15
CA GLU A 82 -6.01 -24.47 -9.10
C GLU A 82 -6.55 -24.43 -7.66
N ALA A 83 -6.39 -25.53 -6.92
CA ALA A 83 -6.74 -25.60 -5.52
C ALA A 83 -5.91 -24.64 -4.66
N LEU A 84 -4.60 -24.55 -4.89
CA LEU A 84 -3.72 -23.60 -4.18
C LEU A 84 -4.12 -22.15 -4.46
N GLN A 85 -4.38 -21.78 -5.72
CA GLN A 85 -4.87 -20.44 -6.07
C GLN A 85 -6.24 -20.14 -5.43
N ALA A 86 -7.15 -21.11 -5.41
CA ALA A 86 -8.46 -20.97 -4.76
C ALA A 86 -8.33 -20.76 -3.25
N LEU A 87 -7.37 -21.42 -2.61
CA LEU A 87 -7.05 -21.20 -1.19
C LEU A 87 -6.47 -19.80 -0.95
N THR A 88 -5.63 -19.28 -1.86
CA THR A 88 -5.17 -17.88 -1.82
C THR A 88 -6.35 -16.91 -1.95
N VAL A 89 -7.27 -17.13 -2.90
CA VAL A 89 -8.47 -16.29 -3.07
C VAL A 89 -9.34 -16.33 -1.82
N LEU A 90 -9.54 -17.51 -1.24
CA LEU A 90 -10.27 -17.68 0.01
C LEU A 90 -9.62 -16.92 1.18
N GLU A 91 -8.29 -16.95 1.28
CA GLU A 91 -7.54 -16.20 2.29
C GLU A 91 -7.76 -14.68 2.10
N ALA A 92 -7.69 -14.18 0.87
CA ALA A 92 -7.96 -12.79 0.55
C ALA A 92 -9.41 -12.38 0.89
N CYS A 93 -10.40 -13.22 0.58
CA CYS A 93 -11.80 -12.96 0.94
C CYS A 93 -12.01 -12.93 2.46
N MET A 94 -11.33 -13.80 3.22
CA MET A 94 -11.37 -13.76 4.68
C MET A 94 -10.76 -12.47 5.25
N LYS A 95 -9.79 -11.85 4.57
CA LYS A 95 -9.21 -10.55 4.97
C LYS A 95 -10.09 -9.35 4.56
N ASN A 96 -10.76 -9.42 3.41
CA ASN A 96 -11.37 -8.23 2.78
C ASN A 96 -12.91 -8.19 2.75
N CYS A 97 -13.62 -9.30 2.99
CA CYS A 97 -15.08 -9.37 2.82
C CYS A 97 -15.91 -9.25 4.11
N GLY A 98 -15.23 -9.19 5.27
CA GLY A 98 -15.85 -8.96 6.57
C GLY A 98 -16.88 -10.02 7.01
N ARG A 99 -17.72 -9.65 8.00
CA ARG A 99 -18.57 -10.59 8.75
C ARG A 99 -19.55 -11.40 7.89
N ARG A 100 -20.08 -10.83 6.80
CA ARG A 100 -21.05 -11.53 5.93
C ARG A 100 -20.41 -12.76 5.28
N PHE A 101 -19.16 -12.64 4.85
CA PHE A 101 -18.40 -13.76 4.30
C PHE A 101 -17.94 -14.71 5.41
N HIS A 102 -17.43 -14.19 6.52
CA HIS A 102 -17.02 -15.01 7.68
C HIS A 102 -18.14 -15.94 8.16
N ASN A 103 -19.38 -15.44 8.22
CA ASN A 103 -20.57 -16.21 8.61
C ASN A 103 -20.90 -17.38 7.67
N GLU A 104 -20.51 -17.31 6.39
CA GLU A 104 -20.67 -18.42 5.44
C GLU A 104 -19.56 -19.45 5.62
N ILE A 105 -18.33 -19.00 5.86
CA ILE A 105 -17.16 -19.85 6.12
C ILE A 105 -17.28 -20.59 7.46
N ALA A 106 -17.84 -19.96 8.49
CA ALA A 106 -18.06 -20.57 9.80
C ALA A 106 -19.22 -21.60 9.83
N ARG A 107 -19.78 -22.00 8.68
CA ARG A 107 -20.81 -23.04 8.61
C ARG A 107 -20.18 -24.42 8.44
N TYR A 108 -20.71 -25.43 9.14
CA TYR A 108 -20.29 -26.82 8.94
C TYR A 108 -20.39 -27.27 7.48
N ARG A 109 -21.35 -26.74 6.72
CA ARG A 109 -21.46 -27.03 5.28
C ARG A 109 -20.17 -26.71 4.54
N PHE A 110 -19.52 -25.58 4.83
CA PHE A 110 -18.26 -25.21 4.21
C PHE A 110 -17.08 -25.94 4.84
N LEU A 111 -16.98 -25.94 6.17
CA LEU A 111 -15.86 -26.55 6.89
C LEU A 111 -15.72 -28.05 6.60
N ASN A 112 -16.83 -28.76 6.40
CA ASN A 112 -16.82 -30.17 6.04
C ASN A 112 -16.25 -30.42 4.64
N GLU A 113 -16.35 -29.48 3.71
CA GLU A 113 -15.70 -29.61 2.39
C GLU A 113 -14.17 -29.56 2.55
N LEU A 114 -13.65 -28.65 3.39
CA LEU A 114 -12.22 -28.62 3.70
C LEU A 114 -11.74 -29.91 4.40
N ILE A 115 -12.53 -30.45 5.34
CA ILE A 115 -12.21 -31.72 6.00
C ILE A 115 -12.16 -32.87 5.00
N LYS A 116 -13.06 -32.92 4.02
CA LYS A 116 -13.06 -33.96 2.97
C LYS A 116 -11.79 -33.93 2.11
N VAL A 117 -11.27 -32.73 1.83
CA VAL A 117 -10.03 -32.56 1.05
C VAL A 117 -8.81 -33.06 1.84
N VAL A 118 -8.78 -32.83 3.15
CA VAL A 118 -7.65 -33.22 4.02
C VAL A 118 -7.69 -34.68 4.45
N SER A 119 -8.88 -35.22 4.73
CA SER A 119 -9.03 -36.53 5.36
C SER A 119 -8.87 -37.68 4.35
N PRO A 120 -7.99 -38.66 4.64
CA PRO A 120 -7.85 -39.90 3.86
C PRO A 120 -9.15 -40.68 3.68
N LYS A 121 -10.10 -40.52 4.61
CA LYS A 121 -11.43 -41.15 4.53
C LYS A 121 -12.26 -40.71 3.33
N TYR A 122 -11.87 -39.61 2.67
CA TYR A 122 -12.57 -39.04 1.52
C TYR A 122 -11.61 -38.86 0.34
N MET A 123 -11.06 -37.66 0.15
CA MET A 123 -10.22 -37.34 -1.01
C MET A 123 -8.73 -37.18 -0.64
N GLY A 124 -8.39 -37.21 0.64
CA GLY A 124 -7.05 -36.85 1.14
C GLY A 124 -5.88 -37.68 0.62
N ASP A 125 -6.12 -38.92 0.17
CA ASP A 125 -5.09 -39.77 -0.44
C ASP A 125 -4.72 -39.33 -1.87
N SER A 126 -5.66 -38.67 -2.56
CA SER A 126 -5.48 -38.18 -3.94
C SER A 126 -5.03 -36.73 -4.02
N VAL A 127 -5.06 -36.01 -2.90
CA VAL A 127 -4.73 -34.58 -2.81
C VAL A 127 -3.30 -34.43 -2.28
N SER A 128 -2.53 -33.53 -2.90
CA SER A 128 -1.14 -33.32 -2.51
C SER A 128 -1.00 -32.71 -1.11
N ASP A 129 0.09 -33.04 -0.43
CA ASP A 129 0.35 -32.58 0.94
C ASP A 129 0.43 -31.05 1.02
N LYS A 130 0.82 -30.36 -0.05
CA LYS A 130 0.83 -28.88 -0.08
C LYS A 130 -0.56 -28.30 0.13
N VAL A 131 -1.57 -28.81 -0.58
CA VAL A 131 -2.95 -28.35 -0.47
C VAL A 131 -3.50 -28.68 0.92
N LYS A 132 -3.25 -29.90 1.42
CA LYS A 132 -3.68 -30.34 2.75
C LYS A 132 -3.08 -29.47 3.86
N ASN A 133 -1.76 -29.23 3.80
CA ASN A 133 -1.06 -28.40 4.78
C ASN A 133 -1.55 -26.96 4.76
N LYS A 134 -1.78 -26.37 3.57
CA LYS A 134 -2.34 -25.02 3.46
C LYS A 134 -3.73 -24.92 4.11
N ILE A 135 -4.60 -25.92 3.90
CA ILE A 135 -5.92 -25.97 4.55
C ILE A 135 -5.78 -26.08 6.08
N ILE A 136 -4.88 -26.93 6.57
CA ILE A 136 -4.61 -27.09 8.01
C ILE A 136 -4.10 -25.77 8.63
N GLU A 137 -3.14 -25.11 7.97
CA GLU A 137 -2.61 -23.80 8.39
C GLU A 137 -3.72 -22.74 8.46
N MET A 138 -4.59 -22.69 7.43
CA MET A 138 -5.71 -21.75 7.38
C MET A 138 -6.74 -22.02 8.48
N LEU A 139 -7.15 -23.29 8.67
CA LEU A 139 -8.08 -23.64 9.74
C LEU A 139 -7.51 -23.28 11.11
N TYR A 140 -6.23 -23.57 11.37
CA TYR A 140 -5.58 -23.19 12.61
C TYR A 140 -5.55 -21.67 12.81
N SER A 141 -5.13 -20.90 11.80
CA SER A 141 -5.09 -19.44 11.90
C SER A 141 -6.46 -18.84 12.19
N TRP A 142 -7.53 -19.42 11.63
CA TRP A 142 -8.91 -19.00 11.92
C TRP A 142 -9.35 -19.35 13.35
N THR A 143 -8.88 -20.45 13.95
CA THR A 143 -9.17 -20.72 15.37
C THR A 143 -8.58 -19.65 16.30
N VAL A 144 -7.45 -19.07 15.91
CA VAL A 144 -6.79 -17.99 16.67
C VAL A 144 -7.46 -16.64 16.43
N VAL A 145 -7.80 -16.33 15.18
CA VAL A 145 -8.42 -15.04 14.83
C VAL A 145 -9.88 -14.96 15.27
N PHE A 146 -10.62 -16.07 15.20
CA PHE A 146 -12.04 -16.14 15.53
C PHE A 146 -12.29 -17.10 16.69
N PRO A 147 -11.82 -16.79 17.91
CA PRO A 147 -11.94 -17.69 19.06
C PRO A 147 -13.40 -17.95 19.46
N ASN A 148 -14.33 -17.05 19.07
CA ASN A 148 -15.76 -17.19 19.34
C ASN A 148 -16.49 -18.10 18.32
N GLU A 149 -15.85 -18.47 17.21
CA GLU A 149 -16.44 -19.33 16.18
C GLU A 149 -16.16 -20.82 16.47
N ALA A 150 -16.90 -21.37 17.43
CA ALA A 150 -16.71 -22.75 17.92
C ALA A 150 -16.68 -23.81 16.81
N LYS A 151 -17.43 -23.60 15.72
CA LYS A 151 -17.50 -24.53 14.59
C LYS A 151 -16.16 -24.67 13.86
N ILE A 152 -15.41 -23.57 13.75
CA ILE A 152 -14.07 -23.56 13.14
C ILE A 152 -13.11 -24.33 14.04
N ALA A 153 -13.17 -24.09 15.36
CA ALA A 153 -12.39 -24.84 16.34
C ALA A 153 -12.71 -26.35 16.29
N ASP A 154 -14.00 -26.72 16.25
CA ASP A 154 -14.44 -28.12 16.15
C ASP A 154 -13.91 -28.82 14.90
N ALA A 155 -13.92 -28.12 13.75
CA ALA A 155 -13.39 -28.63 12.49
C ALA A 155 -11.88 -28.92 12.60
N TYR A 156 -11.11 -27.98 13.16
CA TYR A 156 -9.67 -28.17 13.39
C TYR A 156 -9.38 -29.30 14.39
N GLN A 157 -10.10 -29.35 15.51
CA GLN A 157 -9.97 -30.43 16.49
C GLN A 157 -10.35 -31.80 15.92
N THR A 158 -11.26 -31.85 14.94
CA THR A 158 -11.58 -33.09 14.24
C THR A 158 -10.39 -33.62 13.44
N LEU A 159 -9.63 -32.75 12.78
CA LEU A 159 -8.40 -33.14 12.09
C LEU A 159 -7.32 -33.64 13.07
N LYS A 160 -7.15 -32.98 14.23
CA LYS A 160 -6.25 -33.44 15.30
C LYS A 160 -6.64 -34.82 15.83
N ARG A 161 -7.92 -35.04 16.13
CA ARG A 161 -8.43 -36.35 16.60
C ARG A 161 -8.23 -37.48 15.58
N GLN A 162 -8.24 -37.16 14.29
CA GLN A 162 -7.97 -38.12 13.23
C GLN A 162 -6.47 -38.42 13.04
N GLY A 163 -5.58 -37.77 13.79
CA GLY A 163 -4.13 -37.91 13.65
C GLY A 163 -3.56 -37.20 12.42
N LEU A 164 -4.33 -36.31 11.77
CA LEU A 164 -3.92 -35.58 10.57
C LEU A 164 -3.10 -34.34 10.90
N VAL A 165 -3.10 -33.92 12.17
CA VAL A 165 -2.34 -32.78 12.69
C VAL A 165 -1.66 -33.24 13.97
N MET A 166 -0.34 -33.44 13.90
CA MET A 166 0.47 -33.91 15.03
C MET A 166 0.96 -32.77 15.93
N SER A 167 1.13 -31.58 15.35
CA SER A 167 1.54 -30.36 16.07
C SER A 167 0.89 -29.15 15.41
N ASP A 168 0.60 -28.14 16.22
CA ASP A 168 -0.04 -26.92 15.73
C ASP A 168 0.97 -26.14 14.85
N PRO A 169 0.57 -25.65 13.65
CA PRO A 169 1.45 -24.90 12.77
C PRO A 169 1.97 -23.60 13.42
N GLU A 170 3.22 -23.23 13.16
CA GLU A 170 3.72 -21.91 13.55
C GLU A 170 3.05 -20.81 12.70
N LEU A 171 2.27 -19.95 13.36
CA LEU A 171 1.67 -18.79 12.73
C LEU A 171 2.68 -17.64 12.71
N THR A 172 3.16 -17.26 11.54
CA THR A 172 3.84 -15.98 11.36
C THR A 172 2.81 -14.85 11.32
N VAL A 173 3.18 -13.66 11.81
CA VAL A 173 2.28 -12.49 11.89
C VAL A 173 1.62 -12.19 10.54
N ASP A 174 2.35 -12.33 9.44
CA ASP A 174 1.87 -12.11 8.06
C ASP A 174 0.81 -13.12 7.58
N LYS A 175 0.78 -14.33 8.17
CA LYS A 175 -0.18 -15.41 7.85
C LYS A 175 -1.46 -15.36 8.71
N THR A 176 -1.54 -14.44 9.67
CA THR A 176 -2.75 -14.25 10.46
C THR A 176 -3.72 -13.30 9.75
N LEU A 177 -5.03 -13.55 9.89
CA LEU A 177 -6.07 -12.61 9.44
C LEU A 177 -6.23 -11.41 10.40
N ILE A 178 -5.36 -11.32 11.41
CA ILE A 178 -5.23 -10.11 12.20
C ILE A 178 -4.86 -9.03 11.19
N PRO A 179 -5.59 -7.91 11.09
CA PRO A 179 -5.12 -6.79 10.31
C PRO A 179 -3.71 -6.51 10.81
N SER A 180 -2.69 -6.74 9.98
CA SER A 180 -1.38 -6.17 10.26
C SER A 180 -1.67 -4.71 10.59
N PRO A 181 -1.35 -4.23 11.81
CA PRO A 181 -1.50 -2.81 12.09
C PRO A 181 -0.86 -2.11 10.90
N PRO A 182 -1.63 -1.27 10.17
CA PRO A 182 -1.30 -0.83 8.82
C PRO A 182 0.17 -0.52 8.80
N THR A 183 0.96 -1.22 7.96
CA THR A 183 2.43 -1.22 7.99
C THR A 183 2.89 0.17 8.28
N ARG A 184 3.17 0.42 9.56
CA ARG A 184 3.32 1.77 10.04
C ARG A 184 4.62 2.21 9.42
N PRO A 185 4.64 3.32 8.65
CA PRO A 185 5.90 3.86 8.16
C PRO A 185 6.85 3.90 9.35
N LYS A 186 8.04 3.31 9.19
CA LYS A 186 9.03 3.10 10.25
C LYS A 186 9.17 4.42 11.02
N ASN A 187 8.61 4.46 12.22
CA ASN A 187 8.45 5.70 12.97
C ASN A 187 9.24 5.58 14.29
N PRO A 188 10.14 6.54 14.58
CA PRO A 188 11.04 6.50 15.74
C PRO A 188 10.35 6.63 17.12
N VAL A 189 9.02 6.74 17.17
CA VAL A 189 8.24 6.75 18.42
C VAL A 189 7.95 5.33 18.92
N PHE A 190 7.89 4.34 18.01
CA PHE A 190 7.79 2.92 18.37
C PHE A 190 9.15 2.28 18.69
N ASP A 191 10.25 3.02 18.47
CA ASP A 191 11.60 2.63 18.90
C ASP A 191 11.88 2.93 20.38
N ASN A 192 10.93 3.53 21.12
CA ASN A 192 10.96 3.40 22.58
C ASN A 192 10.51 1.97 22.93
N GLU A 193 11.35 1.00 22.57
CA GLU A 193 11.27 -0.40 22.94
C GLU A 193 10.99 -0.52 24.46
N ASP A 194 11.52 0.44 25.22
CA ASP A 194 11.34 0.61 26.66
C ASP A 194 9.88 0.89 27.06
N MET A 195 9.15 1.72 26.32
CA MET A 195 7.74 2.04 26.62
C MET A 195 6.82 0.86 26.27
N GLY A 196 7.12 0.14 25.18
CA GLY A 196 6.42 -1.10 24.83
C GLY A 196 6.65 -2.22 25.86
N LYS A 197 7.91 -2.39 26.31
CA LYS A 197 8.28 -3.34 27.38
C LYS A 197 7.60 -2.99 28.70
N LEU A 198 7.60 -1.70 29.08
CA LEU A 198 6.94 -1.23 30.30
C LEU A 198 5.43 -1.50 30.26
N LEU A 199 4.76 -1.21 29.15
CA LEU A 199 3.33 -1.49 29.00
C LEU A 199 3.02 -2.99 29.13
N ALA A 200 3.84 -3.85 28.50
CA ALA A 200 3.69 -5.30 28.61
C ALA A 200 3.88 -5.80 30.05
N GLU A 201 4.84 -5.23 30.78
CA GLU A 201 5.07 -5.57 32.19
C GLU A 201 3.91 -5.14 33.09
N LEU A 202 3.40 -3.92 32.91
CA LEU A 202 2.26 -3.40 33.66
C LEU A 202 0.98 -4.22 33.42
N LEU A 203 0.73 -4.67 32.18
CA LEU A 203 -0.42 -5.52 31.84
C LEU A 203 -0.30 -6.96 32.37
N ARG A 204 0.93 -7.44 32.60
CA ARG A 204 1.21 -8.77 33.16
C ARG A 204 1.05 -8.80 34.68
N SER A 205 1.13 -7.64 35.32
CA SER A 205 0.94 -7.52 36.77
C SER A 205 -0.49 -7.84 37.18
N LYS A 206 -0.64 -8.45 38.37
CA LYS A 206 -1.94 -8.69 39.00
C LYS A 206 -2.36 -7.56 39.94
N ASN A 207 -1.49 -6.56 40.11
CA ASN A 207 -1.78 -5.43 40.98
C ASN A 207 -2.75 -4.46 40.29
N PRO A 208 -3.81 -4.01 40.97
CA PRO A 208 -4.78 -3.10 40.38
C PRO A 208 -4.18 -1.73 40.03
N GLU A 209 -3.14 -1.28 40.75
CA GLU A 209 -2.45 -0.01 40.49
C GLU A 209 -1.62 -0.06 39.18
N ASP A 210 -0.90 -1.15 38.94
CA ASP A 210 -0.13 -1.34 37.70
C ASP A 210 -1.05 -1.39 36.47
N LEU A 211 -2.22 -2.03 36.61
CA LEU A 211 -3.24 -2.05 35.56
C LEU A 211 -3.85 -0.67 35.31
N GLN A 212 -4.02 0.15 36.35
CA GLN A 212 -4.45 1.54 36.17
C GLN A 212 -3.41 2.36 35.41
N GLU A 213 -2.13 2.16 35.72
CA GLU A 213 -1.04 2.84 35.03
C GLU A 213 -0.90 2.39 33.57
N ALA A 214 -1.09 1.09 33.28
CA ALA A 214 -1.18 0.58 31.91
C ALA A 214 -2.31 1.25 31.11
N ASN A 215 -3.51 1.38 31.71
CA ASN A 215 -4.64 2.02 31.06
C ASN A 215 -4.39 3.52 30.78
N ARG A 216 -3.72 4.21 31.69
CA ARG A 216 -3.31 5.62 31.51
C ARG A 216 -2.29 5.75 30.39
N LEU A 217 -1.32 4.84 30.34
CA LEU A 217 -0.28 4.79 29.32
C LEU A 217 -0.89 4.53 27.92
N ILE A 218 -1.76 3.53 27.79
CA ILE A 218 -2.50 3.24 26.54
C ILE A 218 -3.26 4.48 26.07
N LYS A 219 -3.98 5.15 26.98
CA LYS A 219 -4.78 6.34 26.62
C LYS A 219 -3.92 7.48 26.08
N ASN A 220 -2.73 7.69 26.64
CA ASN A 220 -1.80 8.72 26.16
C ASN A 220 -1.20 8.33 24.81
N MET A 221 -0.77 7.07 24.66
CA MET A 221 -0.22 6.56 23.40
C MET A 221 -1.23 6.64 22.26
N VAL A 222 -2.49 6.30 22.51
CA VAL A 222 -3.56 6.41 21.49
C VAL A 222 -3.77 7.86 21.08
N LYS A 223 -3.84 8.80 22.02
CA LYS A 223 -4.01 10.23 21.71
C LYS A 223 -2.85 10.82 20.92
N GLU A 224 -1.63 10.50 21.33
CA GLU A 224 -0.42 10.94 20.62
C GLU A 224 -0.37 10.35 19.22
N ASP A 225 -0.77 9.08 19.09
CA ASP A 225 -0.84 8.44 17.79
C ASP A 225 -1.91 9.00 16.88
N GLU A 226 -3.10 9.28 17.40
CA GLU A 226 -4.18 9.96 16.67
C GLU A 226 -3.70 11.33 16.16
N ALA A 227 -3.06 12.13 17.01
CA ALA A 227 -2.51 13.44 16.62
C ALA A 227 -1.44 13.31 15.54
N ARG A 228 -0.57 12.29 15.65
CA ARG A 228 0.48 12.00 14.67
C ARG A 228 -0.09 11.55 13.32
N VAL A 229 -1.06 10.64 13.33
CA VAL A 229 -1.76 10.19 12.12
C VAL A 229 -2.46 11.37 11.46
N GLN A 230 -3.14 12.23 12.23
CA GLN A 230 -3.75 13.46 11.69
C GLN A 230 -2.72 14.41 11.07
N LYS A 231 -1.55 14.63 11.71
CA LYS A 231 -0.45 15.45 11.15
C LYS A 231 0.03 14.86 9.83
N MET A 232 0.20 13.53 9.77
CA MET A 232 0.66 12.82 8.58
C MET A 232 -0.37 12.86 7.44
N THR A 233 -1.66 12.62 7.73
CA THR A 233 -2.75 12.73 6.74
C THR A 233 -2.87 14.16 6.20
N LYS A 234 -2.84 15.16 7.08
CA LYS A 234 -2.88 16.58 6.67
C LYS A 234 -1.73 16.91 5.72
N ARG A 235 -0.51 16.45 6.04
CA ARG A 235 0.68 16.62 5.21
C ARG A 235 0.49 15.94 3.85
N SER A 236 0.11 14.66 3.84
CA SER A 236 -0.11 13.89 2.61
C SER A 236 -1.13 14.57 1.69
N ASN A 237 -2.28 14.97 2.23
CA ASN A 237 -3.32 15.65 1.46
C ASN A 237 -2.82 16.99 0.89
N THR A 238 -2.03 17.74 1.66
CA THR A 238 -1.45 19.01 1.18
C THR A 238 -0.48 18.77 0.03
N LEU A 239 0.40 17.77 0.12
CA LEU A 239 1.37 17.46 -0.94
C LEU A 239 0.68 16.97 -2.21
N GLU A 240 -0.37 16.15 -2.07
CA GLU A 240 -1.18 15.73 -3.21
C GLU A 240 -1.87 16.92 -3.88
N GLU A 241 -2.45 17.81 -3.07
CA GLU A 241 -3.09 19.02 -3.58
C GLU A 241 -2.09 19.92 -4.33
N VAL A 242 -0.87 20.10 -3.80
CA VAL A 242 0.21 20.82 -4.48
C VAL A 242 0.52 20.18 -5.83
N ASN A 243 0.75 18.88 -5.86
CA ASN A 243 1.11 18.16 -7.09
C ASN A 243 0.03 18.31 -8.17
N ASN A 244 -1.24 18.20 -7.79
CA ASN A 244 -2.36 18.34 -8.73
C ASN A 244 -2.48 19.77 -9.27
N ASN A 245 -2.40 20.78 -8.40
CA ASN A 245 -2.51 22.18 -8.79
C ASN A 245 -1.32 22.64 -9.64
N VAL A 246 -0.09 22.25 -9.27
CA VAL A 246 1.12 22.58 -10.05
C VAL A 246 1.04 21.99 -11.45
N LYS A 247 0.63 20.71 -11.57
CA LYS A 247 0.48 20.05 -12.88
C LYS A 247 -0.55 20.74 -13.75
N LEU A 248 -1.75 20.97 -13.22
CA LEU A 248 -2.83 21.58 -13.98
C LEU A 248 -2.50 23.02 -14.38
N LEU A 249 -1.93 23.83 -13.47
CA LEU A 249 -1.52 25.18 -13.80
C LEU A 249 -0.42 25.19 -14.85
N SER A 250 0.56 24.29 -14.77
CA SER A 250 1.62 24.16 -15.78
C SER A 250 1.05 23.78 -17.16
N GLU A 251 0.10 22.86 -17.20
CA GLU A 251 -0.58 22.45 -18.44
C GLU A 251 -1.38 23.60 -19.05
N MET A 252 -2.20 24.28 -18.25
CA MET A 252 -2.98 25.42 -18.72
C MET A 252 -2.09 26.56 -19.21
N LEU A 253 -0.97 26.83 -18.54
CA LEU A 253 0.01 27.84 -18.96
C LEU A 253 0.72 27.45 -20.26
N SER A 254 0.91 26.16 -20.54
CA SER A 254 1.57 25.70 -21.79
C SER A 254 0.71 25.95 -23.04
N HIS A 255 -0.60 26.03 -22.87
CA HIS A 255 -1.58 26.30 -23.93
C HIS A 255 -2.14 27.73 -23.89
N TYR A 256 -1.61 28.56 -23.00
CA TYR A 256 -2.09 29.92 -22.81
C TYR A 256 -1.70 30.82 -23.99
N ASP A 257 -2.67 31.54 -24.53
CA ASP A 257 -2.49 32.61 -25.50
C ASP A 257 -3.37 33.80 -25.09
N ARG A 258 -2.72 34.94 -24.86
CA ARG A 258 -3.38 36.16 -24.34
C ARG A 258 -4.57 36.65 -25.18
N ASN A 259 -4.60 36.34 -26.47
CA ASN A 259 -5.64 36.79 -27.38
C ASN A 259 -6.58 35.67 -27.83
N ARG A 260 -6.20 34.40 -27.67
CA ARG A 260 -6.96 33.24 -28.17
C ARG A 260 -7.59 32.38 -27.07
N SER A 261 -7.05 32.40 -25.85
CA SER A 261 -7.62 31.63 -24.73
C SER A 261 -8.99 32.20 -24.33
N SER A 262 -9.90 31.35 -23.89
CA SER A 262 -11.25 31.78 -23.51
C SER A 262 -11.24 32.53 -22.18
N ASP A 263 -12.26 33.37 -21.92
CA ASP A 263 -12.39 34.06 -20.62
C ASP A 263 -12.48 33.08 -19.45
N ALA A 264 -13.09 31.90 -19.68
CA ALA A 264 -13.16 30.83 -18.69
C ALA A 264 -11.77 30.26 -18.36
N ASP A 265 -10.91 30.10 -19.36
CA ASP A 265 -9.53 29.63 -19.15
C ASP A 265 -8.72 30.67 -18.37
N HIS A 266 -8.89 31.95 -18.68
CA HIS A 266 -8.22 33.04 -17.96
C HIS A 266 -8.58 33.05 -16.47
N GLU A 267 -9.87 32.91 -16.15
CA GLU A 267 -10.33 32.88 -14.75
C GLU A 267 -9.83 31.62 -14.02
N LEU A 268 -9.88 30.46 -14.68
CA LEU A 268 -9.37 29.21 -14.10
C LEU A 268 -7.87 29.27 -13.82
N ILE A 269 -7.06 29.79 -14.76
CA ILE A 269 -5.62 29.94 -14.57
C ILE A 269 -5.33 30.88 -13.38
N LYS A 270 -6.08 31.97 -13.26
CA LYS A 270 -5.95 32.90 -12.14
C LYS A 270 -6.32 32.25 -10.80
N GLU A 271 -7.41 31.50 -10.74
CA GLU A 271 -7.82 30.77 -9.53
C GLU A 271 -6.77 29.73 -9.12
N LEU A 272 -6.24 28.97 -10.08
CA LEU A 272 -5.17 28.00 -9.86
C LEU A 272 -3.88 28.67 -9.35
N TYR A 273 -3.52 29.83 -9.88
CA TYR A 273 -2.39 30.62 -9.39
C TYR A 273 -2.58 31.05 -7.93
N GLU A 274 -3.74 31.62 -7.59
CA GLU A 274 -4.05 32.04 -6.22
C GLU A 274 -4.05 30.84 -5.25
N ARG A 275 -4.49 29.67 -5.73
CA ARG A 275 -4.42 28.43 -4.96
C ARG A 275 -2.98 27.98 -4.74
N CYS A 276 -2.15 27.98 -5.78
CA CYS A 276 -0.72 27.64 -5.67
C CYS A 276 0.00 28.57 -4.69
N ASP A 277 -0.27 29.87 -4.72
CA ASP A 277 0.35 30.82 -3.79
C ASP A 277 -0.07 30.60 -2.33
N LYS A 278 -1.34 30.26 -2.08
CA LYS A 278 -1.82 29.83 -0.74
C LYS A 278 -1.17 28.53 -0.29
N LEU A 279 -1.01 27.56 -1.19
CA LEU A 279 -0.37 26.30 -0.89
C LEU A 279 1.13 26.48 -0.59
N ARG A 280 1.82 27.42 -1.26
CA ARG A 280 3.23 27.72 -0.99
C ARG A 280 3.47 28.17 0.44
N ARG A 281 2.60 29.05 0.97
CA ARG A 281 2.62 29.44 2.40
C ARG A 281 2.40 28.24 3.33
N THR A 282 1.49 27.34 2.95
CA THR A 282 1.20 26.14 3.73
C THR A 282 2.38 25.17 3.73
N ALA A 283 3.01 24.93 2.58
CA ALA A 283 4.19 24.09 2.44
C ALA A 283 5.38 24.63 3.24
N PHE A 284 5.60 25.95 3.21
CA PHE A 284 6.62 26.60 4.03
C PHE A 284 6.38 26.37 5.53
N LYS A 285 5.13 26.57 5.99
CA LYS A 285 4.76 26.30 7.38
C LYS A 285 4.98 24.84 7.78
N LEU A 286 4.64 23.90 6.89
CA LEU A 286 4.88 22.47 7.12
C LEU A 286 6.38 22.14 7.23
N ALA A 287 7.24 22.82 6.47
CA ALA A 287 8.69 22.67 6.56
C ALA A 287 9.24 23.24 7.88
N THR A 288 8.74 24.39 8.35
CA THR A 288 9.14 24.97 9.64
C THR A 288 8.68 24.14 10.84
N GLU A 289 7.54 23.45 10.72
CA GLU A 289 6.99 22.56 11.76
C GLU A 289 7.53 21.11 11.68
N ALA A 290 8.45 20.83 10.74
CA ALA A 290 9.11 19.54 10.62
C ALA A 290 10.27 19.43 11.61
N GLU A 291 10.49 18.23 12.13
CA GLU A 291 11.60 17.92 13.04
C GLU A 291 12.84 17.49 12.24
N ASP A 292 14.03 17.57 12.84
CA ASP A 292 15.31 17.30 12.16
C ASP A 292 15.43 15.88 11.55
N ASN A 293 14.67 14.92 12.09
CA ASN A 293 14.66 13.53 11.64
C ASN A 293 13.42 13.19 10.79
N ASP A 294 12.65 14.19 10.32
CA ASP A 294 11.45 13.94 9.52
C ASP A 294 11.83 13.54 8.08
N SER A 295 11.63 12.26 7.76
CA SER A 295 11.91 11.70 6.43
C SER A 295 11.12 12.35 5.29
N SER A 296 10.03 13.06 5.60
CA SER A 296 9.19 13.75 4.61
C SER A 296 9.57 15.21 4.37
N LEU A 297 10.56 15.75 5.11
CA LEU A 297 11.02 17.13 4.90
C LEU A 297 11.47 17.37 3.46
N GLY A 298 12.16 16.39 2.86
CA GLY A 298 12.58 16.45 1.46
C GLY A 298 11.40 16.61 0.48
N ASP A 299 10.30 15.90 0.71
CA ASP A 299 9.10 15.99 -0.14
C ASP A 299 8.41 17.35 0.01
N ILE A 300 8.37 17.90 1.22
CA ILE A 300 7.81 19.23 1.49
C ILE A 300 8.61 20.32 0.80
N LEU A 301 9.95 20.26 0.88
CA LEU A 301 10.83 21.22 0.22
C LEU A 301 10.69 21.15 -1.30
N LYS A 302 10.67 19.94 -1.87
CA LYS A 302 10.44 19.75 -3.31
C LYS A 302 9.10 20.34 -3.75
N ALA A 303 8.03 20.11 -2.99
CA ALA A 303 6.72 20.66 -3.28
C ALA A 303 6.71 22.21 -3.23
N ASN A 304 7.48 22.80 -2.31
CA ASN A 304 7.66 24.27 -2.24
C ASN A 304 8.40 24.80 -3.48
N ASP A 305 9.46 24.12 -3.92
CA ASP A 305 10.21 24.50 -5.12
C ASP A 305 9.34 24.42 -6.39
N ASP A 306 8.52 23.36 -6.51
CA ASP A 306 7.57 23.18 -7.60
C ASP A 306 6.53 24.31 -7.65
N LEU A 307 5.98 24.69 -6.50
CA LEU A 307 5.07 25.83 -6.39
C LEU A 307 5.75 27.13 -6.80
N SER A 308 6.98 27.37 -6.34
CA SER A 308 7.72 28.58 -6.67
C SER A 308 8.01 28.68 -8.17
N ARG A 309 8.36 27.55 -8.82
CA ARG A 309 8.54 27.47 -10.28
C ARG A 309 7.26 27.79 -11.07
N VAL A 310 6.12 27.19 -10.71
CA VAL A 310 4.88 27.40 -11.46
C VAL A 310 4.31 28.81 -11.24
N ILE A 311 4.43 29.36 -10.04
CA ILE A 311 4.06 30.75 -9.71
C ILE A 311 4.89 31.72 -10.56
N SER A 312 6.19 31.51 -10.65
CA SER A 312 7.08 32.36 -11.48
C SER A 312 6.72 32.23 -12.97
N SER A 313 6.37 31.02 -13.42
CA SER A 313 5.93 30.79 -14.80
C SER A 313 4.63 31.53 -15.12
N TYR A 314 3.65 31.53 -14.21
CA TYR A 314 2.42 32.32 -14.35
C TYR A 314 2.73 33.81 -14.50
N LYS A 315 3.54 34.37 -13.60
CA LYS A 315 3.90 35.80 -13.62
C LYS A 315 4.59 36.20 -14.93
N ARG A 316 5.45 35.34 -15.46
CA ARG A 316 6.15 35.57 -16.73
C ARG A 316 5.20 35.49 -17.93
N ILE A 317 4.35 34.46 -18.00
CA ILE A 317 3.51 34.17 -19.17
C ILE A 317 2.27 35.06 -19.23
N VAL A 318 1.62 35.29 -18.08
CA VAL A 318 0.34 36.00 -17.98
C VAL A 318 0.52 37.47 -17.61
N GLU A 319 1.30 37.76 -16.56
CA GLU A 319 1.51 39.15 -16.09
C GLU A 319 2.61 39.88 -16.89
N GLY A 320 3.44 39.15 -17.65
CA GLY A 320 4.51 39.72 -18.46
C GLY A 320 5.68 40.30 -17.66
N GLN A 321 5.84 39.89 -16.39
CA GLN A 321 7.03 40.25 -15.62
C GLN A 321 8.25 39.50 -16.21
N ALA A 322 9.18 40.25 -16.80
CA ALA A 322 10.50 39.75 -17.12
C ALA A 322 11.23 39.45 -15.81
N ASP A 323 11.84 38.26 -15.75
CA ASP A 323 12.77 37.88 -14.71
C ASP A 323 13.86 38.98 -14.63
N ASP A 324 13.98 39.66 -13.48
CA ASP A 324 15.15 40.48 -13.19
C ASP A 324 16.33 39.51 -13.08
N GLY A 325 16.93 39.21 -14.23
CA GLY A 325 17.96 38.20 -14.38
C GLY A 325 19.24 38.58 -13.64
N GLU A 326 19.75 37.64 -12.85
CA GLU A 326 21.19 37.43 -12.71
C GLU A 326 21.74 37.05 -14.09
N GLY A 327 22.23 38.05 -14.84
CA GLY A 327 22.90 37.85 -16.11
C GLY A 327 24.38 37.57 -15.92
N GLU A 328 24.86 36.41 -16.40
CA GLU A 328 26.18 36.34 -17.04
C GLU A 328 26.06 35.60 -18.37
N ASP A 329 26.21 36.39 -19.43
CA ASP A 329 26.14 36.04 -20.83
C ASP A 329 27.55 35.63 -21.29
N LEU A 330 27.78 34.34 -21.54
CA LEU A 330 29.01 33.85 -22.15
C LEU A 330 28.87 33.87 -23.69
N ARG A 331 29.50 34.85 -24.35
CA ARG A 331 29.91 34.72 -25.75
C ARG A 331 31.41 35.05 -25.92
N PRO A 332 32.17 34.28 -26.71
CA PRO A 332 33.60 34.48 -26.89
C PRO A 332 33.90 35.38 -28.09
N ALA A 333 34.81 36.34 -27.92
CA ALA A 333 35.47 37.04 -29.02
C ALA A 333 36.98 37.04 -28.79
N ALA A 334 37.71 36.47 -29.74
CA ALA A 334 39.16 36.41 -29.76
C ALA A 334 39.76 37.76 -30.20
N SER A 335 40.87 38.18 -29.57
CA SER A 335 42.12 38.60 -30.26
C SER A 335 43.19 39.01 -29.24
N GLU A 336 44.43 38.65 -29.57
CA GLU A 336 45.66 38.74 -28.78
C GLU A 336 46.26 40.16 -28.70
N GLY A 337 47.03 40.42 -27.63
CA GLY A 337 47.94 41.57 -27.50
C GLY A 337 48.51 41.80 -26.08
N ASP A 338 49.62 41.14 -25.74
CA ASP A 338 50.49 41.31 -24.55
C ASP A 338 51.33 42.64 -24.57
N PRO A 339 52.18 43.05 -23.56
CA PRO A 339 52.49 42.52 -22.21
C PRO A 339 52.73 43.55 -21.01
N ILE A 340 52.50 43.11 -19.74
CA ILE A 340 53.34 43.11 -18.47
C ILE A 340 53.98 44.46 -17.92
N PRO A 341 54.03 44.84 -16.58
CA PRO A 341 54.57 44.07 -15.42
C PRO A 341 53.95 44.22 -13.99
N ARG A 342 54.47 43.34 -13.12
CA ARG A 342 54.12 42.96 -11.72
C ARG A 342 54.75 43.89 -10.65
N PRO A 343 54.55 43.65 -9.32
CA PRO A 343 55.29 42.61 -8.61
C PRO A 343 54.50 41.80 -7.56
N ARG A 344 54.80 40.49 -7.47
CA ARG A 344 54.81 39.73 -6.19
C ARG A 344 56.24 39.83 -5.60
N PRO A 345 56.53 39.42 -4.34
CA PRO A 345 56.67 37.98 -3.99
C PRO A 345 56.22 37.62 -2.54
N SER A 346 55.48 36.52 -2.32
CA SER A 346 55.96 35.17 -1.84
C SER A 346 56.12 35.07 -0.31
N PRO A 347 56.21 33.89 0.35
CA PRO A 347 56.25 32.51 -0.17
C PRO A 347 55.37 31.45 0.53
N CYS A 348 55.20 30.35 -0.22
CA CYS A 348 55.01 28.94 0.12
C CYS A 348 54.99 28.43 1.58
N CYS A 349 54.02 27.52 1.81
CA CYS A 349 54.16 26.11 2.21
C CYS A 349 55.34 25.66 3.10
N HIS A 350 55.01 24.95 4.17
CA HIS A 350 55.61 23.65 4.53
C HIS A 350 54.54 22.83 5.29
N LEU A 351 54.06 21.67 4.79
CA LEU A 351 54.63 20.30 4.99
C LEU A 351 54.64 19.95 6.49
N LEU A 352 53.88 18.97 7.01
CA LEU A 352 54.03 17.50 6.90
C LEU A 352 52.83 16.86 7.65
N LEU A 353 52.03 15.97 7.06
CA LEU A 353 52.18 14.51 6.86
C LEU A 353 51.56 13.64 7.99
N ALA A 354 50.68 12.73 7.56
CA ALA A 354 50.25 11.46 8.18
C ALA A 354 49.38 11.55 9.46
N ASP A 355 48.26 10.83 9.63
CA ASP A 355 47.84 9.56 9.00
C ASP A 355 46.35 9.50 8.65
N CYS A 356 46.12 8.89 7.48
CA CYS A 356 44.85 8.41 7.00
C CYS A 356 44.66 6.98 7.52
N SER A 357 43.48 6.67 8.07
CA SER A 357 42.91 5.32 7.98
C SER A 357 41.38 5.43 7.90
N ARG A 358 40.92 5.75 6.68
CA ARG A 358 39.63 5.31 6.11
C ARG A 358 39.84 3.91 5.48
N PRO A 359 38.78 3.15 5.13
CA PRO A 359 38.01 3.36 3.88
C PRO A 359 36.48 3.44 4.12
N LEU A 360 35.75 4.45 3.59
CA LEU A 360 35.12 4.60 2.24
C LEU A 360 33.87 3.69 2.04
N SER A 361 32.62 4.22 2.09
CA SER A 361 31.82 4.90 1.02
C SER A 361 31.09 3.90 0.07
N PRO A 362 30.08 4.28 -0.79
CA PRO A 362 29.50 5.60 -1.15
C PRO A 362 27.92 5.59 -1.14
N CYS A 363 27.11 6.64 -1.33
CA CYS A 363 27.12 7.80 -2.23
C CYS A 363 26.19 8.90 -1.65
N TRP A 364 26.67 10.12 -1.45
CA TRP A 364 25.92 11.35 -1.74
C TRP A 364 26.92 12.36 -2.28
N THR A 365 26.74 12.77 -3.53
CA THR A 365 27.52 13.79 -4.21
C THR A 365 27.16 15.17 -3.66
N MET A 366 28.16 15.91 -3.19
CA MET A 366 28.10 17.33 -2.86
C MET A 366 27.64 18.14 -4.08
N ASN A 367 26.40 18.62 -4.09
CA ASN A 367 26.01 19.76 -4.92
C ASN A 367 24.77 20.54 -4.42
N SER A 368 24.46 20.57 -3.11
CA SER A 368 23.26 21.28 -2.63
C SER A 368 23.45 22.13 -1.36
N CYS A 369 24.68 22.38 -0.91
CA CYS A 369 24.92 23.20 0.29
C CYS A 369 25.20 24.70 0.02
N LEU A 370 24.77 25.27 -1.11
CA LEU A 370 25.15 26.66 -1.48
C LEU A 370 24.01 27.64 -1.82
N SER A 371 22.74 27.34 -1.53
CA SER A 371 21.67 28.33 -1.76
C SER A 371 20.60 28.38 -0.67
N VAL A 372 20.93 28.85 0.55
CA VAL A 372 20.03 29.71 1.37
C VAL A 372 20.84 30.53 2.41
N ILE A 373 21.98 31.08 2.01
CA ILE A 373 22.56 32.26 2.67
C ILE A 373 22.59 33.34 1.59
N ASN A 374 21.43 33.97 1.34
CA ASN A 374 21.27 35.28 0.71
C ASN A 374 19.79 35.59 0.53
N LEU A 375 19.17 36.12 1.59
CA LEU A 375 17.96 36.94 1.52
C LEU A 375 17.90 37.78 2.81
N PHE A 376 18.81 38.76 2.86
CA PHE A 376 18.64 40.04 3.53
C PHE A 376 18.99 41.13 2.54
#